data_AF-A0A034W8L2-F1
#
_entry.id   AF-A0A034W8L2-F1
#
_cell.length_a   1.000
_cell.length_b   1.000
_cell.length_c   1.000
_cell.angle_alpha   90.00
_cell.angle_beta   90.00
_cell.angle_gamma   90.00
#
_symmetry.space_group_name_H-M   'P 1'
#
loop_
_entity.id
_entity.type
_entity.pdbx_description
1 polymer ?
#
loop_
_entity_poly.entity_id
_entity_poly.type
_entity_poly.pdbx_seq_one_letter_code
_entity_poly.pdbx_strand_id
1 'polypeptide(L)'
;DALCALYERLVKFRLSEELYPATVAGLSYQFYTAEKGIILKVNGYNEKLHLLVGIITKAMVSMREHITEDQFNIFKTDQKKSYFNSLIKPRTLNKDIRLSIVEHIRWPIITKYKCLDSLTLNDVLHFSDAYTSELYLQTLMQGNLTEESAHNVMNSVLTTLNCRNIKETKYIENRTVQLPQGSHFIRCRSLNEEDVNTVICNFYQIGPCSLRVESILDLLMMFVEEPLFDTLRTKEQLGYYVSASVRMNYGIIGYSIAVNSQETKFSAAHVDERIEVFRGKMLQILEEMSEEDFEHVRESLIKIKQVVDISLAEEVSHNWEEITSEEYVFDRRRREVDVLRALTKQDIIDFCLNNERTNLRKLSVQVIGNKDAVRSKRSAKRDEENSNEDSAGSSGSESEVDDEELFNALASKLDVRFIPKDGDATTIVDIKDFKENLHIYPITKTKLENGTERSQMEIIEEC
;
A
#
# COMPACT_ATOMS: atom_id res chain seq x y z
N ASP A 1 -3.68 -13.94 7.72
CA ASP A 1 -4.06 -12.51 7.65
C ASP A 1 -5.12 -12.09 8.66
N ALA A 2 -6.39 -12.52 8.51
CA ALA A 2 -7.47 -12.01 9.38
C ALA A 2 -7.24 -12.31 10.88
N LEU A 3 -6.83 -13.54 11.21
CA LEU A 3 -6.43 -13.91 12.58
C LEU A 3 -5.24 -13.08 13.09
N CYS A 4 -4.26 -12.78 12.22
CA CYS A 4 -3.10 -11.96 12.57
C CYS A 4 -3.51 -10.52 12.92
N ALA A 5 -4.45 -9.94 12.17
CA ALA A 5 -4.96 -8.61 12.45
C ALA A 5 -5.81 -8.55 13.73
N LEU A 6 -6.60 -9.60 14.01
CA LEU A 6 -7.32 -9.71 15.29
C LEU A 6 -6.35 -9.84 16.47
N TYR A 7 -5.35 -10.71 16.34
CA TYR A 7 -4.28 -10.87 17.32
C TYR A 7 -3.54 -9.56 17.56
N GLU A 8 -3.20 -8.80 16.51
CA GLU A 8 -2.62 -7.46 16.62
C GLU A 8 -3.47 -6.51 17.47
N ARG A 9 -4.76 -6.41 17.20
CA ARG A 9 -5.67 -5.55 17.97
C ARG A 9 -5.75 -5.95 19.44
N LEU A 10 -5.84 -7.26 19.71
CA LEU A 10 -5.88 -7.80 21.07
C LEU A 10 -4.59 -7.50 21.84
N VAL A 11 -3.42 -7.67 21.21
CA VAL A 11 -2.11 -7.33 21.79
C VAL A 11 -2.04 -5.84 22.11
N LYS A 12 -2.43 -4.97 21.18
CA LYS A 12 -2.43 -3.52 21.40
C LYS A 12 -3.35 -3.11 22.53
N PHE A 13 -4.54 -3.71 22.59
CA PHE A 13 -5.49 -3.43 23.66
C PHE A 13 -4.89 -3.78 25.03
N ARG A 14 -4.29 -4.97 25.17
CA ARG A 14 -3.60 -5.38 26.40
C ARG A 14 -2.48 -4.42 26.77
N LEU A 15 -1.67 -4.01 25.80
CA LEU A 15 -0.51 -3.16 26.03
C LEU A 15 -0.88 -1.68 26.29
N SER A 16 -2.08 -1.25 25.93
CA SER A 16 -2.46 0.16 25.98
C SER A 16 -2.37 0.76 27.38
N GLU A 17 -2.88 0.06 28.40
CA GLU A 17 -2.83 0.51 29.79
C GLU A 17 -1.42 0.37 30.38
N GLU A 18 -0.78 -0.78 30.16
CA GLU A 18 0.56 -1.07 30.72
C GLU A 18 1.64 -0.11 30.18
N LEU A 19 1.55 0.25 28.89
CA LEU A 19 2.52 1.12 28.23
C LEU A 19 2.14 2.60 28.26
N TYR A 20 0.99 2.97 28.82
CA TYR A 20 0.59 4.38 28.91
C TYR A 20 1.63 5.26 29.63
N PRO A 21 2.21 4.86 30.79
CA PRO A 21 3.26 5.65 31.45
C PRO A 21 4.51 5.85 30.58
N ALA A 22 4.87 4.86 29.76
CA ALA A 22 5.98 4.98 28.81
C ALA A 22 5.69 6.02 27.72
N THR A 23 4.44 6.07 27.23
CA THR A 23 4.01 7.09 26.26
C THR A 23 4.05 8.51 26.82
N VAL A 24 3.63 8.70 28.07
CA VAL A 24 3.73 9.98 28.78
C VAL A 24 5.19 10.39 29.00
N ALA A 25 6.10 9.41 29.19
CA ALA A 25 7.53 9.63 29.34
C ALA A 25 8.29 9.88 28.01
N GLY A 26 7.58 10.00 26.88
CA GLY A 26 8.19 10.28 25.58
C GLY A 26 8.75 9.05 24.84
N LEU A 27 8.33 7.84 25.23
CA LEU A 27 8.56 6.62 24.43
C LEU A 27 7.35 6.37 23.54
N SER A 28 7.54 5.94 22.30
CA SER A 28 6.43 5.55 21.45
C SER A 28 6.69 4.17 20.85
N TYR A 29 5.58 3.48 20.57
CA TYR A 29 5.61 2.19 19.92
C TYR A 29 4.51 2.10 18.87
N GLN A 30 4.75 1.30 17.84
CA GLN A 30 3.77 0.87 16.86
C GLN A 30 3.84 -0.65 16.76
N PHE A 31 2.68 -1.28 16.85
CA PHE A 31 2.49 -2.70 16.64
C PHE A 31 1.40 -2.85 15.59
N TYR A 32 1.72 -3.39 14.43
CA TYR A 32 0.76 -3.50 13.33
C TYR A 32 1.06 -4.67 12.39
N THR A 33 0.02 -5.16 11.72
CA THR A 33 0.15 -6.15 10.65
C THR A 33 0.65 -5.53 9.34
N ALA A 34 1.63 -6.18 8.74
CA ALA A 34 2.18 -5.89 7.42
C ALA A 34 2.04 -7.12 6.52
N GLU A 35 2.57 -7.03 5.30
CA GLU A 35 2.41 -8.09 4.28
C GLU A 35 3.08 -9.41 4.68
N LYS A 36 4.25 -9.35 5.34
CA LYS A 36 5.03 -10.54 5.76
C LYS A 36 4.76 -11.00 7.20
N GLY A 37 3.91 -10.31 7.97
CA GLY A 37 3.70 -10.63 9.39
C GLY A 37 3.38 -9.40 10.25
N ILE A 38 3.98 -9.32 11.43
CA ILE A 38 3.82 -8.20 12.37
C ILE A 38 5.08 -7.35 12.38
N ILE A 39 4.90 -6.03 12.39
CA ILE A 39 5.96 -5.06 12.61
C ILE A 39 5.81 -4.47 14.02
N LEU A 40 6.90 -4.55 14.79
CA LEU A 40 7.10 -3.85 16.04
C LEU A 40 8.12 -2.73 15.82
N LYS A 41 7.69 -1.48 15.96
CA LYS A 41 8.56 -0.30 15.97
C LYS A 41 8.52 0.33 17.35
N VAL A 42 9.68 0.58 17.95
CA VAL A 42 9.82 1.34 19.19
C VAL A 42 10.77 2.51 18.96
N ASN A 43 10.48 3.69 19.51
CA ASN A 43 11.36 4.85 19.44
C ASN A 43 11.18 5.76 20.66
N GLY A 44 12.15 6.63 20.91
CA GLY A 44 12.17 7.54 22.06
C GLY A 44 13.52 7.50 22.78
N TYR A 45 13.55 7.95 24.03
CA TYR A 45 14.77 7.94 24.85
C TYR A 45 15.29 6.53 25.09
N ASN A 46 16.59 6.32 24.82
CA ASN A 46 17.21 4.99 24.80
C ASN A 46 17.25 4.31 26.19
N GLU A 47 17.27 5.08 27.28
CA GLU A 47 17.41 4.58 28.66
C GLU A 47 16.44 3.46 29.03
N LYS A 48 15.19 3.50 28.53
CA LYS A 48 14.14 2.52 28.86
C LYS A 48 13.52 1.84 27.63
N LEU A 49 14.06 2.08 26.44
CA LEU A 49 13.48 1.56 25.20
C LEU A 49 13.48 0.03 25.15
N HIS A 50 14.54 -0.59 25.67
CA HIS A 50 14.68 -2.05 25.80
C HIS A 50 13.60 -2.68 26.70
N LEU A 51 13.14 -1.97 27.74
CA LEU A 51 12.07 -2.45 28.61
C LEU A 51 10.75 -2.55 27.83
N LEU A 52 10.50 -1.59 26.93
CA LEU A 52 9.31 -1.58 26.07
C LEU A 52 9.31 -2.79 25.14
N VAL A 53 10.43 -3.07 24.48
CA VAL A 53 10.61 -4.27 23.65
C VAL A 53 10.34 -5.54 24.46
N GLY A 54 10.89 -5.62 25.67
CA GLY A 54 10.69 -6.76 26.57
C GLY A 54 9.23 -6.96 26.97
N ILE A 55 8.51 -5.90 27.34
CA ILE A 55 7.09 -5.96 27.72
C ILE A 55 6.24 -6.44 26.52
N ILE A 56 6.46 -5.86 25.34
CA ILE A 56 5.69 -6.22 24.14
C ILE A 56 5.97 -7.66 23.72
N THR A 57 7.24 -8.09 23.74
CA THR A 57 7.61 -9.46 23.40
C THR A 57 6.99 -10.46 24.37
N LYS A 58 7.01 -10.19 25.68
CA LYS A 58 6.34 -11.02 26.70
C LYS A 58 4.83 -11.06 26.50
N ALA A 59 4.22 -9.93 26.15
CA ALA A 59 2.80 -9.88 25.87
C ALA A 59 2.45 -10.80 24.70
N MET A 60 3.24 -10.80 23.61
CA MET A 60 3.04 -11.67 22.46
C MET A 60 2.97 -13.16 22.85
N VAL A 61 3.95 -13.66 23.61
CA VAL A 61 4.00 -15.09 23.98
C VAL A 61 2.94 -15.50 25.00
N SER A 62 2.44 -14.56 25.80
CA SER A 62 1.44 -14.85 26.86
C SER A 62 0.00 -14.47 26.47
N MET A 63 -0.25 -14.07 25.23
CA MET A 63 -1.55 -13.54 24.83
C MET A 63 -2.72 -14.49 25.08
N ARG A 64 -2.52 -15.81 24.91
CA ARG A 64 -3.57 -16.81 25.06
C ARG A 64 -4.35 -16.66 26.38
N GLU A 65 -3.64 -16.39 27.48
CA GLU A 65 -4.22 -16.33 28.83
C GLU A 65 -5.08 -15.07 29.06
N HIS A 66 -4.98 -14.08 28.16
CA HIS A 66 -5.58 -12.76 28.31
C HIS A 66 -6.75 -12.49 27.36
N ILE A 67 -7.06 -13.42 26.44
CA ILE A 67 -8.14 -13.25 25.46
C ILE A 67 -9.45 -13.80 26.02
N THR A 68 -10.42 -12.93 26.24
CA THR A 68 -11.78 -13.32 26.65
C THR A 68 -12.73 -13.43 25.45
N GLU A 69 -13.84 -14.14 25.63
CA GLU A 69 -14.88 -14.24 24.59
C GLU A 69 -15.48 -12.87 24.24
N ASP A 70 -15.71 -12.02 25.24
CA ASP A 70 -16.22 -10.66 25.05
C ASP A 70 -15.24 -9.80 24.22
N GLN A 71 -13.95 -9.83 24.57
CA GLN A 71 -12.92 -9.12 23.80
C GLN A 71 -12.86 -9.63 22.38
N PHE A 72 -12.86 -10.95 22.18
CA PHE A 72 -12.88 -11.55 20.85
C PHE A 72 -14.06 -11.04 20.01
N ASN A 73 -15.28 -11.04 20.56
CA ASN A 73 -16.48 -10.60 19.85
C ASN A 73 -16.44 -9.10 19.52
N ILE A 74 -15.96 -8.27 20.45
CA ILE A 74 -15.79 -6.82 20.24
C ILE A 74 -14.78 -6.56 19.11
N PHE A 75 -13.58 -7.13 19.20
CA PHE A 75 -12.53 -6.91 18.21
C PHE A 75 -12.84 -7.55 16.85
N LYS A 76 -13.57 -8.68 16.82
CA LYS A 76 -14.11 -9.26 15.57
C LYS A 76 -15.05 -8.29 14.87
N THR A 77 -15.96 -7.66 15.62
CA THR A 77 -16.92 -6.69 15.09
C THR A 77 -16.21 -5.43 14.60
N ASP A 78 -15.29 -4.88 15.41
CA ASP A 78 -14.48 -3.71 15.06
C ASP A 78 -13.58 -3.95 13.83
N GLN A 79 -12.93 -5.12 13.75
CA GLN A 79 -12.18 -5.54 12.56
C GLN A 79 -13.07 -5.60 11.31
N LYS A 80 -14.29 -6.14 11.45
CA LYS A 80 -15.26 -6.21 10.35
C LYS A 80 -15.70 -4.83 9.89
N LYS A 81 -15.99 -3.90 10.80
CA LYS A 81 -16.27 -2.48 10.52
C LYS A 81 -15.08 -1.81 9.82
N SER A 82 -13.86 -2.06 10.28
CA SER A 82 -12.64 -1.50 9.65
C SER A 82 -12.43 -1.97 8.20
N TYR A 83 -12.67 -3.26 7.93
CA TYR A 83 -12.64 -3.78 6.56
C TYR A 83 -13.79 -3.23 5.71
N PHE A 84 -14.99 -3.09 6.26
CA PHE A 84 -16.11 -2.44 5.58
C PHE A 84 -15.77 -1.01 5.16
N ASN A 85 -15.32 -0.18 6.11
CA ASN A 85 -14.95 1.22 5.87
C ASN A 85 -13.83 1.37 4.82
N SER A 86 -13.00 0.34 4.69
CA SER A 86 -11.97 0.27 3.65
C SER A 86 -12.57 -0.10 2.28
N LEU A 87 -13.47 -1.08 2.23
CA LEU A 87 -14.10 -1.59 1.01
C LEU A 87 -15.07 -0.58 0.36
N ILE A 88 -15.79 0.20 1.16
CA ILE A 88 -16.74 1.21 0.65
C ILE A 88 -16.05 2.43 0.03
N LYS A 89 -14.74 2.61 0.25
CA LYS A 89 -13.94 3.71 -0.33
C LYS A 89 -13.40 3.28 -1.70
N PRO A 90 -13.85 3.88 -2.82
CA PRO A 90 -13.47 3.43 -4.17
C PRO A 90 -11.96 3.41 -4.44
N ARG A 91 -11.20 4.36 -3.89
CA ARG A 91 -9.74 4.41 -4.02
C ARG A 91 -9.05 3.22 -3.34
N THR A 92 -9.51 2.86 -2.15
CA THR A 92 -8.94 1.73 -1.39
C THR A 92 -9.28 0.41 -2.08
N LEU A 93 -10.53 0.25 -2.55
CA LEU A 93 -10.94 -0.91 -3.32
C LEU A 93 -10.14 -1.03 -4.64
N ASN A 94 -9.93 0.07 -5.36
CA ASN A 94 -9.11 0.11 -6.57
C ASN A 94 -7.68 -0.38 -6.30
N LYS A 95 -7.04 0.14 -5.23
CA LYS A 95 -5.71 -0.31 -4.80
C LYS A 95 -5.69 -1.80 -4.47
N ASP A 96 -6.68 -2.29 -3.71
CA ASP A 96 -6.74 -3.71 -3.33
C ASP A 96 -6.91 -4.64 -4.52
N ILE A 97 -7.75 -4.27 -5.49
CA ILE A 97 -7.92 -5.03 -6.75
C ILE A 97 -6.61 -5.05 -7.54
N ARG A 98 -5.95 -3.89 -7.72
CA ARG A 98 -4.66 -3.82 -8.42
C ARG A 98 -3.63 -4.76 -7.80
N LEU A 99 -3.46 -4.67 -6.47
CA LEU A 99 -2.53 -5.51 -5.72
C LEU A 99 -2.89 -7.00 -5.80
N SER A 100 -4.18 -7.34 -5.81
CA SER A 100 -4.63 -8.75 -5.97
C SER A 100 -4.23 -9.37 -7.31
N ILE A 101 -4.07 -8.54 -8.35
CA ILE A 101 -3.60 -8.97 -9.66
C ILE A 101 -2.06 -9.03 -9.69
N VAL A 102 -1.38 -7.98 -9.22
CA VAL A 102 0.08 -7.87 -9.38
C VAL A 102 0.87 -8.69 -8.36
N GLU A 103 0.37 -8.90 -7.15
CA GLU A 103 1.05 -9.72 -6.14
C GLU A 103 0.75 -11.20 -6.39
N HIS A 104 1.77 -12.07 -6.38
CA HIS A 104 1.60 -13.50 -6.62
C HIS A 104 0.65 -14.13 -5.60
N ILE A 105 0.88 -13.89 -4.31
CA ILE A 105 0.06 -14.39 -3.21
C ILE A 105 -0.53 -13.18 -2.48
N ARG A 106 -1.85 -12.99 -2.58
CA ARG A 106 -2.59 -11.97 -1.84
C ARG A 106 -4.01 -12.42 -1.58
N TRP A 107 -4.51 -12.08 -0.39
CA TRP A 107 -5.92 -12.23 -0.04
C TRP A 107 -6.61 -10.86 -0.14
N PRO A 108 -7.60 -10.67 -1.04
CA PRO A 108 -8.35 -9.42 -1.13
C PRO A 108 -9.07 -9.09 0.18
N ILE A 109 -9.27 -7.80 0.47
CA ILE A 109 -9.93 -7.33 1.71
C ILE A 109 -11.33 -7.94 1.84
N ILE A 110 -12.08 -8.10 0.73
CA ILE A 110 -13.41 -8.72 0.75
C ILE A 110 -13.38 -10.18 1.23
N THR A 111 -12.31 -10.91 0.91
CA THR A 111 -12.12 -12.28 1.40
C THR A 111 -11.84 -12.28 2.90
N LYS A 112 -10.99 -11.36 3.36
CA LYS A 112 -10.72 -11.16 4.80
C LYS A 112 -11.98 -10.76 5.55
N TYR A 113 -12.81 -9.90 4.98
CA TYR A 113 -14.10 -9.48 5.53
C TYR A 113 -15.05 -10.65 5.74
N LYS A 114 -15.28 -11.45 4.69
CA LYS A 114 -16.20 -12.60 4.72
C LYS A 114 -15.70 -13.72 5.64
N CYS A 115 -14.40 -13.96 5.71
CA CYS A 115 -13.86 -15.04 6.55
C CYS A 115 -13.99 -14.75 8.04
N LEU A 116 -14.14 -13.48 8.47
CA LEU A 116 -14.34 -13.15 9.88
C LEU A 116 -15.57 -13.85 10.46
N ASP A 117 -16.64 -14.02 9.67
CA ASP A 117 -17.91 -14.60 10.16
C ASP A 117 -17.74 -16.00 10.72
N SER A 118 -16.91 -16.83 10.07
CA SER A 118 -16.62 -18.20 10.50
C SER A 118 -15.58 -18.32 11.62
N LEU A 119 -14.86 -17.24 11.97
CA LEU A 119 -13.83 -17.32 13.01
C LEU A 119 -14.47 -17.48 14.40
N THR A 120 -13.84 -18.32 15.21
CA THR A 120 -14.19 -18.60 16.60
C THR A 120 -13.09 -18.11 17.55
N LEU A 121 -13.42 -18.00 18.84
CA LEU A 121 -12.42 -17.71 19.88
C LEU A 121 -11.27 -18.74 19.86
N ASN A 122 -11.60 -20.02 19.67
CA ASN A 122 -10.60 -21.09 19.67
C ASN A 122 -9.58 -20.94 18.52
N ASP A 123 -10.00 -20.41 17.36
CA ASP A 123 -9.09 -20.13 16.25
C ASP A 123 -8.05 -19.07 16.62
N VAL A 124 -8.47 -18.02 17.33
CA VAL A 124 -7.56 -16.95 17.80
C VAL A 124 -6.64 -17.45 18.89
N LEU A 125 -7.14 -18.25 19.84
CA LEU A 125 -6.31 -18.86 20.90
C LEU A 125 -5.28 -19.83 20.32
N HIS A 126 -5.67 -20.64 19.34
CA HIS A 126 -4.72 -21.51 18.64
C HIS A 126 -3.70 -20.68 17.84
N PHE A 127 -4.16 -19.61 17.17
CA PHE A 127 -3.27 -18.71 16.45
C PHE A 127 -2.25 -18.03 17.37
N SER A 128 -2.64 -17.57 18.58
CA SER A 128 -1.71 -16.92 19.50
C SER A 128 -0.56 -17.83 19.92
N ASP A 129 -0.82 -19.13 20.10
CA ASP A 129 0.22 -20.10 20.45
C ASP A 129 1.10 -20.44 19.26
N ALA A 130 0.49 -20.61 18.09
CA ALA A 130 1.20 -21.01 16.89
C ALA A 130 2.05 -19.87 16.31
N TYR A 131 1.59 -18.63 16.42
CA TYR A 131 2.21 -17.48 15.74
C TYR A 131 3.66 -17.24 16.16
N THR A 132 3.95 -17.32 17.47
CA THR A 132 5.32 -17.11 17.98
C THR A 132 6.22 -18.34 17.86
N SER A 133 5.68 -19.50 17.44
CA SER A 133 6.44 -20.76 17.45
C SER A 133 7.45 -20.89 16.30
N GLU A 134 7.14 -20.33 15.13
CA GLU A 134 8.01 -20.36 13.94
C GLU A 134 8.05 -18.96 13.31
N LEU A 135 9.18 -18.27 13.42
CA LEU A 135 9.35 -16.88 12.99
C LEU A 135 10.62 -16.68 12.16
N TYR A 136 10.58 -15.69 11.28
CA TYR A 136 11.76 -15.07 10.69
C TYR A 136 11.83 -13.65 11.23
N LEU A 137 12.93 -13.31 11.89
CA LEU A 137 13.10 -12.02 12.55
C LEU A 137 14.12 -11.19 11.77
N GLN A 138 13.66 -10.06 11.25
CA GLN A 138 14.52 -9.05 10.65
C GLN A 138 14.39 -7.78 11.49
N THR A 139 15.52 -7.25 11.95
CA THR A 139 15.53 -6.14 12.93
C THR A 139 16.51 -5.06 12.50
N LEU A 140 16.10 -3.80 12.67
CA LEU A 140 16.97 -2.64 12.60
C LEU A 140 17.00 -1.96 13.97
N MET A 141 18.20 -1.80 14.55
CA MET A 141 18.42 -1.00 15.74
C MET A 141 19.40 0.13 15.40
N GLN A 142 18.95 1.38 15.52
CA GLN A 142 19.73 2.54 15.09
C GLN A 142 19.45 3.73 16.02
N GLY A 143 20.52 4.43 16.42
CA GLY A 143 20.44 5.59 17.32
C GLY A 143 21.55 5.59 18.38
N ASN A 144 21.23 6.08 19.58
CA ASN A 144 22.16 6.14 20.72
C ASN A 144 22.24 4.79 21.46
N LEU A 145 22.88 3.80 20.85
CA LEU A 145 23.11 2.48 21.45
C LEU A 145 24.47 1.92 21.02
N THR A 146 25.05 1.05 21.84
CA THR A 146 26.23 0.25 21.49
C THR A 146 25.79 -1.05 20.83
N GLU A 147 26.70 -1.66 20.06
CA GLU A 147 26.53 -3.00 19.47
C GLU A 147 26.19 -4.03 20.55
N GLU A 148 26.93 -4.06 21.67
CA GLU A 148 26.66 -4.93 22.81
C GLU A 148 25.23 -4.73 23.37
N SER A 149 24.77 -3.48 23.49
CA SER A 149 23.41 -3.20 23.94
C SER A 149 22.37 -3.70 22.94
N ALA A 150 22.63 -3.60 21.63
CA ALA A 150 21.74 -4.13 20.59
C ALA A 150 21.61 -5.66 20.70
N HIS A 151 22.75 -6.36 20.81
CA HIS A 151 22.79 -7.81 21.02
C HIS A 151 22.05 -8.23 22.29
N ASN A 152 22.25 -7.52 23.40
CA ASN A 152 21.56 -7.84 24.65
C ASN A 152 20.04 -7.73 24.51
N VAL A 153 19.53 -6.73 23.79
CA VAL A 153 18.10 -6.59 23.49
C VAL A 153 17.62 -7.75 22.61
N MET A 154 18.34 -8.06 21.54
CA MET A 154 17.93 -9.14 20.63
C MET A 154 17.97 -10.52 21.29
N ASN A 155 19.00 -10.81 22.08
CA ASN A 155 19.10 -12.05 22.86
C ASN A 155 17.93 -12.20 23.84
N SER A 156 17.50 -11.11 24.48
CA SER A 156 16.32 -11.10 25.34
C SER A 156 15.04 -11.41 24.55
N VAL A 157 14.89 -10.83 23.35
CA VAL A 157 13.77 -11.11 22.43
C VAL A 157 13.76 -12.58 22.02
N LEU A 158 14.89 -13.11 21.52
CA LEU A 158 15.04 -14.50 21.10
C LEU A 158 14.76 -15.48 22.23
N THR A 159 15.29 -15.21 23.43
CA THR A 159 15.05 -16.04 24.61
C THR A 159 13.57 -16.04 25.01
N THR A 160 12.91 -14.88 24.94
CA THR A 160 11.50 -14.73 25.32
C THR A 160 10.57 -15.39 24.31
N LEU A 161 10.81 -15.19 23.00
CA LEU A 161 10.02 -15.80 21.94
C LEU A 161 10.23 -17.31 21.87
N ASN A 162 11.48 -17.76 22.05
CA ASN A 162 11.89 -19.16 21.93
C ASN A 162 11.34 -19.83 20.64
N CYS A 163 11.37 -19.07 19.55
CA CYS A 163 10.83 -19.46 18.26
C CYS A 163 11.84 -20.31 17.47
N ARG A 164 11.34 -21.12 16.54
CA ARG A 164 12.16 -21.82 15.53
C ARG A 164 12.12 -21.05 14.21
N ASN A 165 13.04 -21.37 13.31
CA ASN A 165 13.06 -20.76 11.98
C ASN A 165 11.85 -21.23 11.15
N ILE A 166 11.27 -20.31 10.37
CA ILE A 166 10.19 -20.62 9.44
C ILE A 166 10.65 -21.66 8.40
N LYS A 167 9.88 -22.74 8.26
CA LYS A 167 10.15 -23.79 7.27
C LYS A 167 9.65 -23.44 5.88
N GLU A 168 8.48 -22.81 5.78
CA GLU A 168 7.82 -22.50 4.50
C GLU A 168 8.10 -21.05 4.06
N THR A 169 9.30 -20.82 3.51
CA THR A 169 9.74 -19.48 3.09
C THR A 169 8.94 -18.90 1.92
N LYS A 170 8.25 -19.74 1.14
CA LYS A 170 7.42 -19.30 0.00
C LYS A 170 6.34 -18.26 0.36
N TYR A 171 5.89 -18.22 1.62
CA TYR A 171 4.87 -17.27 2.09
C TYR A 171 5.44 -15.95 2.61
N ILE A 172 6.76 -15.87 2.81
CA ILE A 172 7.46 -14.61 3.15
C ILE A 172 8.18 -14.02 1.94
N GLU A 173 8.42 -14.83 0.90
CA GLU A 173 9.00 -14.41 -0.38
C GLU A 173 7.93 -13.81 -1.29
N ASN A 174 7.65 -12.53 -1.06
CA ASN A 174 6.75 -11.76 -1.92
C ASN A 174 7.30 -11.64 -3.35
N ARG A 175 6.43 -11.87 -4.34
CA ARG A 175 6.77 -11.83 -5.76
C ARG A 175 5.67 -11.15 -6.55
N THR A 176 6.05 -10.59 -7.68
CA THR A 176 5.15 -9.88 -8.57
C THR A 176 4.89 -10.69 -9.84
N VAL A 177 3.63 -10.72 -10.26
CA VAL A 177 3.19 -11.33 -11.52
C VAL A 177 3.58 -10.44 -12.69
N GLN A 178 4.10 -11.03 -13.75
CA GLN A 178 4.29 -10.37 -15.03
C GLN A 178 2.95 -10.30 -15.77
N LEU A 179 2.41 -9.07 -15.88
CA LEU A 179 1.21 -8.82 -16.66
C LEU A 179 1.45 -9.18 -18.13
N PRO A 180 0.50 -9.73 -18.90
CA PRO A 180 0.69 -9.96 -20.32
C PRO A 180 0.90 -8.65 -21.09
N GLN A 181 1.47 -8.76 -22.30
CA GLN A 181 1.59 -7.61 -23.18
C GLN A 181 0.21 -7.15 -23.67
N GLY A 182 0.09 -5.85 -23.90
CA GLY A 182 -1.15 -5.20 -24.27
C GLY A 182 -1.84 -4.56 -23.07
N SER A 183 -3.15 -4.35 -23.23
CA SER A 183 -3.99 -3.65 -22.26
C SER A 183 -5.03 -4.59 -21.70
N HIS A 184 -5.07 -4.69 -20.38
CA HIS A 184 -6.07 -5.48 -19.64
C HIS A 184 -6.90 -4.57 -18.75
N PHE A 185 -8.16 -4.95 -18.55
CA PHE A 185 -9.12 -4.14 -17.80
C PHE A 185 -9.76 -4.99 -16.72
N ILE A 186 -9.95 -4.41 -15.53
CA ILE A 186 -10.80 -4.98 -14.50
C ILE A 186 -11.71 -3.89 -13.95
N ARG A 187 -12.99 -4.22 -13.83
CA ARG A 187 -14.03 -3.24 -13.46
C ARG A 187 -14.98 -3.83 -12.45
N CYS A 188 -15.31 -3.08 -11.41
CA CYS A 188 -16.41 -3.38 -10.50
C CYS A 188 -17.23 -2.13 -10.19
N ARG A 189 -18.41 -2.28 -9.59
CA ARG A 189 -19.12 -1.14 -9.00
C ARG A 189 -18.48 -0.74 -7.68
N SER A 190 -18.68 0.51 -7.29
CA SER A 190 -18.51 0.95 -5.91
C SER A 190 -19.39 0.10 -5.00
N LEU A 191 -18.87 -0.25 -3.83
CA LEU A 191 -19.61 -0.99 -2.82
C LEU A 191 -20.49 -0.07 -1.96
N ASN A 192 -20.22 1.23 -1.98
CA ASN A 192 -21.15 2.23 -1.47
C ASN A 192 -22.12 2.61 -2.60
N GLU A 193 -23.38 2.22 -2.46
CA GLU A 193 -24.43 2.53 -3.43
C GLU A 193 -24.71 4.03 -3.54
N GLU A 194 -24.31 4.84 -2.55
CA GLU A 194 -24.46 6.29 -2.58
C GLU A 194 -23.26 7.02 -3.21
N ASP A 195 -22.14 6.33 -3.42
CA ASP A 195 -20.92 6.95 -3.93
C ASP A 195 -20.96 7.08 -5.45
N VAL A 196 -21.04 8.32 -5.93
CA VAL A 196 -21.04 8.68 -7.35
C VAL A 196 -19.64 8.71 -7.96
N ASN A 197 -18.59 8.60 -7.14
CA ASN A 197 -17.22 8.72 -7.60
C ASN A 197 -16.76 7.46 -8.33
N THR A 198 -16.18 7.67 -9.51
CA THR A 198 -15.53 6.63 -10.29
C THR A 198 -14.02 6.82 -10.20
N VAL A 199 -13.30 5.75 -9.84
CA VAL A 199 -11.83 5.75 -9.76
C VAL A 199 -11.27 4.89 -10.88
N ILE A 200 -10.47 5.50 -11.76
CA ILE A 200 -9.74 4.83 -12.83
C ILE A 200 -8.26 4.93 -12.50
N CYS A 201 -7.56 3.81 -12.51
CA CYS A 201 -6.11 3.75 -12.31
C CYS A 201 -5.50 2.86 -13.39
N ASN A 202 -4.71 3.47 -14.27
CA ASN A 202 -3.97 2.76 -15.29
C ASN A 202 -2.55 2.54 -14.77
N PHE A 203 -2.21 1.28 -14.53
CA PHE A 203 -0.88 0.84 -14.13
C PHE A 203 -0.12 0.28 -15.33
N TYR A 204 1.09 0.79 -15.56
CA TYR A 204 1.99 0.38 -16.62
C TYR A 204 3.19 -0.31 -16.00
N GLN A 205 3.22 -1.64 -16.11
CA GLN A 205 4.31 -2.43 -15.56
C GLN A 205 5.51 -2.38 -16.50
N ILE A 206 6.67 -1.98 -15.98
CA ILE A 206 7.92 -1.96 -16.73
C ILE A 206 8.64 -3.29 -16.56
N GLY A 207 8.98 -3.68 -15.33
CA GLY A 207 9.76 -4.91 -15.10
C GLY A 207 10.71 -4.78 -13.93
N PRO A 208 11.78 -5.60 -13.88
CA PRO A 208 12.77 -5.54 -12.81
C PRO A 208 13.36 -4.13 -12.64
N CYS A 209 13.41 -3.68 -11.39
CA CYS A 209 13.97 -2.39 -11.03
C CYS A 209 15.50 -2.39 -11.20
N SER A 210 16.01 -1.24 -11.63
CA SER A 210 17.41 -0.87 -11.44
C SER A 210 17.45 0.63 -11.13
N LEU A 211 18.53 1.10 -10.49
CA LEU A 211 18.72 2.53 -10.20
C LEU A 211 18.52 3.42 -11.44
N ARG A 212 18.92 2.92 -12.62
CA ARG A 212 18.71 3.62 -13.90
C ARG A 212 17.24 3.71 -14.29
N VAL A 213 16.50 2.61 -14.22
CA VAL A 213 15.08 2.59 -14.58
C VAL A 213 14.27 3.42 -13.59
N GLU A 214 14.57 3.31 -12.29
CA GLU A 214 13.96 4.12 -11.23
C GLU A 214 14.20 5.61 -11.46
N SER A 215 15.46 6.01 -11.68
CA SER A 215 15.82 7.41 -11.98
C SER A 215 15.13 7.94 -13.23
N ILE A 216 15.00 7.13 -14.28
CA ILE A 216 14.27 7.51 -15.51
C ILE A 216 12.79 7.74 -15.22
N LEU A 217 12.14 6.84 -14.47
CA LEU A 217 10.72 6.98 -14.15
C LEU A 217 10.45 8.14 -13.19
N ASP A 218 11.31 8.39 -12.21
CA ASP A 218 11.21 9.54 -11.32
C ASP A 218 11.31 10.85 -12.10
N LEU A 219 12.29 10.99 -13.01
CA LEU A 219 12.40 12.16 -13.89
C LEU A 219 11.15 12.30 -14.76
N LEU A 220 10.70 11.19 -15.37
CA LEU A 220 9.51 11.17 -16.20
C LEU A 220 8.29 11.68 -15.44
N MET A 221 8.09 11.25 -14.19
CA MET A 221 6.97 11.70 -13.36
C MET A 221 7.08 13.20 -13.04
N MET A 222 8.29 13.71 -12.75
CA MET A 222 8.52 15.16 -12.53
C MET A 222 8.15 15.99 -13.77
N PHE A 223 8.46 15.50 -14.97
CA PHE A 223 8.15 16.22 -16.22
C PHE A 223 6.65 16.26 -16.53
N VAL A 224 5.92 15.19 -16.22
CA VAL A 224 4.53 15.05 -16.65
C VAL A 224 3.51 15.45 -15.58
N GLU A 225 3.92 15.65 -14.33
CA GLU A 225 3.01 15.98 -13.22
C GLU A 225 2.18 17.25 -13.49
N GLU A 226 2.85 18.36 -13.85
CA GLU A 226 2.15 19.62 -14.14
C GLU A 226 1.30 19.52 -15.42
N PRO A 227 1.81 19.04 -16.57
CA PRO A 227 0.99 18.89 -17.77
C PRO A 227 -0.20 17.95 -17.60
N LEU A 228 -0.05 16.89 -16.80
CA LEU A 228 -1.12 15.94 -16.47
C LEU A 228 -2.23 16.65 -15.69
N PHE A 229 -1.85 17.40 -14.67
CA PHE A 229 -2.78 18.13 -13.83
C PHE A 229 -3.50 19.22 -14.64
N ASP A 230 -2.75 20.02 -15.40
CA ASP A 230 -3.34 21.06 -16.25
C ASP A 230 -4.29 20.45 -17.30
N THR A 231 -3.90 19.37 -17.97
CA THR A 231 -4.73 18.75 -19.01
C THR A 231 -5.97 18.10 -18.43
N LEU A 232 -5.82 17.12 -17.53
CA LEU A 232 -6.93 16.27 -17.10
C LEU A 232 -7.79 16.92 -16.01
N ARG A 233 -7.21 17.78 -15.16
CA ARG A 233 -7.95 18.45 -14.08
C ARG A 233 -8.33 19.88 -14.43
N THR A 234 -7.44 20.71 -14.94
CA THR A 234 -7.74 22.14 -15.18
C THR A 234 -8.57 22.34 -16.45
N LYS A 235 -8.11 21.78 -17.58
CA LYS A 235 -8.71 21.98 -18.91
C LYS A 235 -9.89 21.04 -19.16
N GLU A 236 -9.71 19.74 -18.95
CA GLU A 236 -10.76 18.74 -19.22
C GLU A 236 -11.71 18.51 -18.04
N GLN A 237 -11.33 18.98 -16.84
CA GLN A 237 -12.17 18.94 -15.63
C GLN A 237 -12.70 17.54 -15.29
N LEU A 238 -11.93 16.50 -15.59
CA LEU A 238 -12.35 15.11 -15.40
C LEU A 238 -12.54 14.75 -13.93
N GLY A 239 -11.79 15.39 -13.05
CA GLY A 239 -11.77 15.06 -11.63
C GLY A 239 -10.93 16.00 -10.81
N TYR A 240 -11.25 16.13 -9.52
CA TYR A 240 -10.40 16.87 -8.58
C TYR A 240 -9.11 16.10 -8.29
N TYR A 241 -9.17 14.77 -8.20
CA TYR A 241 -7.97 13.97 -7.97
C TYR A 241 -7.46 13.44 -9.31
N VAL A 242 -6.27 13.89 -9.68
CA VAL A 242 -5.47 13.39 -10.80
C VAL A 242 -4.06 13.20 -10.25
N SER A 243 -3.45 12.06 -10.54
CA SER A 243 -2.08 11.78 -10.09
C SER A 243 -1.35 10.88 -11.07
N ALA A 244 -0.05 11.11 -11.21
CA ALA A 244 0.90 10.16 -11.76
C ALA A 244 1.94 9.83 -10.69
N SER A 245 2.40 8.57 -10.64
CA SER A 245 3.40 8.18 -9.65
C SER A 245 4.07 6.86 -10.01
N VAL A 246 5.34 6.74 -9.63
CA VAL A 246 6.09 5.49 -9.67
C VAL A 246 5.50 4.51 -8.65
N ARG A 247 5.57 3.23 -9.00
CA ARG A 247 5.09 2.10 -8.20
C ARG A 247 6.17 1.03 -8.17
N MET A 248 6.52 0.61 -6.97
CA MET A 248 7.38 -0.55 -6.74
C MET A 248 6.56 -1.68 -6.12
N ASN A 249 6.65 -2.87 -6.70
CA ASN A 249 6.06 -4.07 -6.17
C ASN A 249 7.13 -5.17 -6.18
N TYR A 250 7.77 -5.40 -5.03
CA TYR A 250 8.78 -6.46 -4.82
C TYR A 250 9.89 -6.48 -5.87
N GLY A 251 10.57 -5.35 -6.06
CA GLY A 251 11.64 -5.19 -7.04
C GLY A 251 11.17 -5.07 -8.49
N ILE A 252 9.84 -5.05 -8.75
CA ILE A 252 9.27 -4.81 -10.07
C ILE A 252 8.65 -3.41 -10.09
N ILE A 253 9.19 -2.57 -10.98
CA ILE A 253 8.82 -1.16 -11.10
C ILE A 253 7.78 -0.93 -12.21
N GLY A 254 6.98 0.09 -12.03
CA GLY A 254 6.07 0.63 -13.03
C GLY A 254 5.63 2.04 -12.64
N TYR A 255 4.70 2.60 -13.39
CA TYR A 255 4.06 3.86 -13.03
C TYR A 255 2.54 3.74 -13.18
N SER A 256 1.81 4.59 -12.47
CA SER A 256 0.35 4.65 -12.57
C SER A 256 -0.14 6.06 -12.81
N ILE A 257 -1.15 6.21 -13.66
CA ILE A 257 -1.95 7.43 -13.81
C ILE A 257 -3.35 7.13 -13.27
N ALA A 258 -3.81 7.92 -12.31
CA ALA A 258 -5.11 7.74 -11.68
C ALA A 258 -5.95 9.02 -11.70
N VAL A 259 -7.25 8.86 -11.96
CA VAL A 259 -8.24 9.94 -11.98
C VAL A 259 -9.46 9.52 -11.16
N ASN A 260 -9.90 10.39 -10.25
CA ASN A 260 -11.20 10.26 -9.61
C ASN A 260 -12.20 11.20 -10.28
N SER A 261 -13.13 10.62 -11.03
CA SER A 261 -14.20 11.33 -11.71
C SER A 261 -15.55 11.13 -11.00
N GLN A 262 -16.60 11.75 -11.53
CA GLN A 262 -17.98 11.53 -11.12
C GLN A 262 -18.71 10.79 -12.25
N GLU A 263 -19.29 9.64 -11.93
CA GLU A 263 -19.95 8.77 -12.92
C GLU A 263 -21.17 9.44 -13.58
N THR A 264 -21.73 10.47 -12.93
CA THR A 264 -22.80 11.32 -13.46
C THR A 264 -22.34 12.30 -14.54
N LYS A 265 -21.05 12.60 -14.63
CA LYS A 265 -20.46 13.55 -15.59
C LYS A 265 -19.73 12.85 -16.72
N PHE A 266 -18.85 11.91 -16.37
CA PHE A 266 -18.01 11.21 -17.32
C PHE A 266 -18.11 9.71 -17.10
N SER A 267 -18.16 8.94 -18.19
CA SER A 267 -18.06 7.48 -18.09
C SER A 267 -16.62 7.06 -17.82
N ALA A 268 -16.43 5.94 -17.14
CA ALA A 268 -15.09 5.38 -16.94
C ALA A 268 -14.34 5.10 -18.26
N ALA A 269 -15.06 4.72 -19.32
CA ALA A 269 -14.45 4.50 -20.64
C ALA A 269 -13.89 5.81 -21.23
N HIS A 270 -14.62 6.91 -21.09
CA HIS A 270 -14.15 8.22 -21.52
C HIS A 270 -12.93 8.66 -20.72
N VAL A 271 -12.95 8.54 -19.39
CA VAL A 271 -11.81 8.95 -18.55
C VAL A 271 -10.57 8.11 -18.83
N ASP A 272 -10.72 6.79 -19.01
CA ASP A 272 -9.62 5.91 -19.44
C ASP A 272 -9.05 6.36 -20.79
N GLU A 273 -9.89 6.62 -21.79
CA GLU A 273 -9.46 7.16 -23.08
C GLU A 273 -8.68 8.47 -22.94
N ARG A 274 -9.13 9.40 -22.09
CA ARG A 274 -8.41 10.66 -21.85
C ARG A 274 -7.05 10.44 -21.18
N ILE A 275 -6.94 9.47 -20.27
CA ILE A 275 -5.65 9.04 -19.69
C ILE A 275 -4.73 8.50 -20.78
N GLU A 276 -5.23 7.66 -21.70
CA GLU A 276 -4.43 7.12 -22.81
C GLU A 276 -3.97 8.21 -23.78
N VAL A 277 -4.85 9.15 -24.12
CA VAL A 277 -4.51 10.30 -24.96
C VAL A 277 -3.42 11.15 -24.30
N PHE A 278 -3.49 11.36 -22.99
CA PHE A 278 -2.42 12.03 -22.26
C PHE A 278 -1.13 11.21 -22.26
N ARG A 279 -1.18 9.89 -21.98
CA ARG A 279 0.01 9.02 -22.01
C ARG A 279 0.72 9.10 -23.36
N GLY A 280 -0.04 9.03 -24.46
CA GLY A 280 0.50 9.15 -25.82
C GLY A 280 1.20 10.49 -26.07
N LYS A 281 0.79 11.57 -25.39
CA LYS A 281 1.44 12.89 -25.45
C LYS A 281 2.65 13.04 -24.53
N MET A 282 2.87 12.13 -23.57
CA MET A 282 4.04 12.22 -22.68
C MET A 282 5.35 12.24 -23.46
N LEU A 283 5.44 11.46 -24.54
CA LEU A 283 6.63 11.47 -25.41
C LEU A 283 6.80 12.82 -26.12
N GLN A 284 5.71 13.37 -26.67
CA GLN A 284 5.72 14.67 -27.33
C GLN A 284 6.16 15.79 -26.36
N ILE A 285 5.66 15.76 -25.12
CA ILE A 285 6.05 16.71 -24.07
C ILE A 285 7.57 16.68 -23.86
N LEU A 286 8.17 15.48 -23.80
CA LEU A 286 9.62 15.33 -23.65
C LEU A 286 10.37 15.81 -24.91
N GLU A 287 9.91 15.45 -26.10
CA GLU A 287 10.53 15.84 -27.37
C GLU A 287 10.55 17.36 -27.55
N GLU A 288 9.44 18.04 -27.24
CA GLU A 288 9.26 19.49 -27.39
C GLU A 288 9.92 20.30 -26.26
N MET A 289 10.25 19.68 -25.12
CA MET A 289 10.94 20.31 -24.01
C MET A 289 12.29 20.88 -24.43
N SER A 290 12.64 22.08 -23.97
CA SER A 290 13.99 22.62 -24.18
C SER A 290 15.04 21.82 -23.39
N GLU A 291 16.31 21.88 -23.82
CA GLU A 291 17.39 21.24 -23.06
C GLU A 291 17.59 21.94 -21.70
N GLU A 292 17.33 23.25 -21.65
CA GLU A 292 17.38 24.03 -20.42
C GLU A 292 16.32 23.60 -19.40
N ASP A 293 15.08 23.36 -19.84
CA ASP A 293 14.01 22.87 -18.96
C ASP A 293 14.28 21.46 -18.46
N PHE A 294 14.80 20.59 -19.34
CA PHE A 294 15.24 19.24 -18.98
C PHE A 294 16.29 19.30 -17.85
N GLU A 295 17.33 20.11 -18.05
CA GLU A 295 18.40 20.27 -17.07
C GLU A 295 17.87 20.82 -15.74
N HIS A 296 16.96 21.80 -15.79
CA HIS A 296 16.38 22.38 -14.59
C HIS A 296 15.61 21.35 -13.74
N VAL A 297 14.79 20.51 -14.37
CA VAL A 297 14.04 19.45 -13.67
C VAL A 297 14.99 18.36 -13.16
N ARG A 298 15.99 17.97 -13.96
CA ARG A 298 17.02 17.00 -13.55
C ARG A 298 17.77 17.46 -12.30
N GLU A 299 18.23 18.71 -12.29
CA GLU A 299 18.88 19.33 -11.15
C GLU A 299 17.95 19.47 -9.94
N SER A 300 16.64 19.71 -10.18
CA SER A 300 15.64 19.72 -9.12
C SER A 300 15.49 18.34 -8.46
N LEU A 301 15.41 17.25 -9.24
CA LEU A 301 15.35 15.90 -8.68
C LEU A 301 16.66 15.53 -7.96
N ILE A 302 17.82 15.90 -8.52
CA ILE A 302 19.11 15.69 -7.85
C ILE A 302 19.11 16.37 -6.48
N LYS A 303 18.68 17.63 -6.39
CA LYS A 303 18.58 18.35 -5.12
C LYS A 303 17.66 17.64 -4.13
N ILE A 304 16.50 17.14 -4.57
CA ILE A 304 15.58 16.37 -3.75
C ILE A 304 16.26 15.10 -3.20
N LYS A 305 16.95 14.33 -4.05
CA LYS A 305 17.65 13.11 -3.64
C LYS A 305 18.92 13.38 -2.80
N GLN A 306 19.49 14.58 -2.87
CA GLN A 306 20.63 15.00 -2.04
C GLN A 306 20.22 15.54 -0.66
N VAL A 307 18.93 15.74 -0.39
CA VAL A 307 18.47 16.16 0.92
C VAL A 307 18.91 15.11 1.94
N VAL A 308 19.72 15.57 2.90
CA VAL A 308 20.14 14.76 4.05
C VAL A 308 18.95 14.58 4.98
N ASP A 309 18.92 13.44 5.66
CA ASP A 309 17.88 13.17 6.64
C ASP A 309 18.00 14.16 7.79
N ILE A 310 16.92 14.92 8.04
CA ILE A 310 16.90 15.98 9.05
C ILE A 310 16.59 15.44 10.44
N SER A 311 16.17 14.17 10.53
CA SER A 311 15.91 13.47 11.78
C SER A 311 16.34 12.01 11.71
N LEU A 312 16.67 11.45 12.88
CA LEU A 312 16.94 10.01 13.02
C LEU A 312 15.76 9.15 12.53
N ALA A 313 14.52 9.63 12.69
CA ALA A 313 13.34 8.89 12.26
C ALA A 313 13.26 8.73 10.74
N GLU A 314 13.71 9.74 9.98
CA GLU A 314 13.81 9.68 8.52
C GLU A 314 14.90 8.71 8.08
N GLU A 315 16.10 8.83 8.66
CA GLU A 315 17.24 7.94 8.38
C GLU A 315 16.88 6.46 8.65
N VAL A 316 16.25 6.19 9.80
CA VAL A 316 15.74 4.85 10.14
C VAL A 316 14.70 4.37 9.13
N SER A 317 13.83 5.25 8.66
CA SER A 317 12.81 4.89 7.67
C SER A 317 13.45 4.47 6.33
N HIS A 318 14.47 5.19 5.86
CA HIS A 318 15.17 4.84 4.63
C HIS A 318 15.92 3.52 4.75
N ASN A 319 16.68 3.33 5.83
CA ASN A 319 17.40 2.07 6.06
C ASN A 319 16.44 0.89 6.21
N TRP A 320 15.28 1.09 6.85
CA TRP A 320 14.26 0.05 6.98
C TRP A 320 13.62 -0.34 5.65
N GLU A 321 13.47 0.60 4.71
CA GLU A 321 12.98 0.32 3.36
C GLU A 321 13.94 -0.59 2.58
N GLU A 322 15.26 -0.31 2.65
CA GLU A 322 16.29 -1.18 2.03
C GLU A 322 16.31 -2.60 2.61
N ILE A 323 16.07 -2.72 3.91
CA ILE A 323 16.00 -4.01 4.63
C ILE A 323 14.75 -4.79 4.24
N THR A 324 13.58 -4.15 4.27
CA THR A 324 12.29 -4.83 4.01
C THR A 324 12.05 -5.16 2.53
N SER A 325 12.64 -4.38 1.64
CA SER A 325 12.70 -4.67 0.19
C SER A 325 13.73 -5.74 -0.18
N GLU A 326 14.65 -6.07 0.73
CA GLU A 326 15.78 -7.00 0.51
C GLU A 326 16.75 -6.52 -0.60
N GLU A 327 16.79 -5.22 -0.86
CA GLU A 327 17.70 -4.60 -1.84
C GLU A 327 19.05 -4.18 -1.21
N TYR A 328 19.04 -3.80 0.07
CA TYR A 328 20.24 -3.48 0.86
C TYR A 328 21.17 -2.41 0.25
N VAL A 329 20.64 -1.46 -0.51
CA VAL A 329 21.40 -0.37 -1.12
C VAL A 329 21.30 0.88 -0.25
N PHE A 330 21.95 0.88 0.92
CA PHE A 330 21.86 1.99 1.88
C PHE A 330 22.40 3.33 1.35
N ASP A 331 23.23 3.31 0.31
CA ASP A 331 23.72 4.51 -0.37
C ASP A 331 22.93 4.83 -1.66
N ARG A 332 21.70 4.30 -1.82
CA ARG A 332 20.86 4.41 -3.03
C ARG A 332 20.81 5.84 -3.56
N ARG A 333 20.44 6.81 -2.73
CA ARG A 333 20.32 8.22 -3.14
C ARG A 333 21.59 8.76 -3.79
N ARG A 334 22.76 8.43 -3.24
CA ARG A 334 24.04 8.85 -3.82
C ARG A 334 24.24 8.24 -5.20
N ARG A 335 23.98 6.94 -5.34
CA ARG A 335 24.12 6.22 -6.60
C ARG A 335 23.10 6.68 -7.64
N GLU A 336 21.87 6.96 -7.24
CA GLU A 336 20.84 7.56 -8.11
C GLU A 336 21.24 8.95 -8.57
N VAL A 337 21.82 9.79 -7.71
CA VAL A 337 22.36 11.10 -8.11
C VAL A 337 23.43 10.96 -9.19
N ASP A 338 24.33 9.99 -9.06
CA ASP A 338 25.36 9.73 -10.09
C ASP A 338 24.74 9.25 -11.41
N VAL A 339 23.71 8.41 -11.35
CA VAL A 339 22.91 7.99 -12.52
C VAL A 339 22.22 9.20 -13.16
N LEU A 340 21.56 10.04 -12.36
CA LEU A 340 20.81 11.21 -12.83
C LEU A 340 21.71 12.21 -13.56
N ARG A 341 22.91 12.48 -13.04
CA ARG A 341 23.89 13.37 -13.70
C ARG A 341 24.31 12.88 -15.08
N ALA A 342 24.34 11.56 -15.28
CA ALA A 342 24.71 10.94 -16.54
C ALA A 342 23.53 10.77 -17.51
N LEU A 343 22.28 10.92 -17.05
CA LEU A 343 21.10 10.77 -17.91
C LEU A 343 20.94 11.99 -18.82
N THR A 344 20.69 11.70 -20.09
CA THR A 344 20.34 12.67 -21.12
C THR A 344 18.85 12.61 -21.44
N LYS A 345 18.32 13.68 -22.05
CA LYS A 345 16.94 13.70 -22.56
C LYS A 345 16.67 12.54 -23.54
N GLN A 346 17.64 12.23 -24.41
CA GLN A 346 17.52 11.14 -25.38
C GLN A 346 17.38 9.76 -24.71
N ASP A 347 18.08 9.52 -23.60
CA ASP A 347 17.96 8.26 -22.86
C ASP A 347 16.52 7.97 -22.42
N ILE A 348 15.79 9.01 -21.99
CA ILE A 348 14.41 8.90 -21.53
C ILE A 348 13.46 8.66 -22.70
N ILE A 349 13.66 9.39 -23.79
CA ILE A 349 12.91 9.22 -25.05
C ILE A 349 13.06 7.78 -25.58
N ASP A 350 14.30 7.29 -25.66
CA ASP A 350 14.60 5.94 -26.12
C ASP A 350 13.99 4.88 -25.21
N PHE A 351 14.05 5.10 -23.89
CA PHE A 351 13.41 4.22 -22.91
C PHE A 351 11.89 4.14 -23.12
N CYS A 352 11.22 5.29 -23.25
CA CYS A 352 9.77 5.36 -23.48
C CYS A 352 9.36 4.68 -24.80
N LEU A 353 10.08 4.96 -25.89
CA LEU A 353 9.84 4.36 -27.20
C LEU A 353 10.04 2.85 -27.20
N ASN A 354 11.13 2.37 -26.59
CA ASN A 354 11.42 0.94 -26.51
C ASN A 354 10.36 0.21 -25.67
N ASN A 355 9.95 0.80 -24.55
CA ASN A 355 8.90 0.23 -23.71
C ASN A 355 7.56 0.13 -24.46
N GLU A 356 7.14 1.20 -25.16
CA GLU A 356 5.88 1.19 -25.93
C GLU A 356 5.90 0.14 -27.04
N ARG A 357 7.04 -0.05 -27.71
CA ARG A 357 7.19 -1.01 -28.83
C ARG A 357 7.26 -2.47 -28.40
N THR A 358 7.91 -2.75 -27.28
CA THR A 358 8.33 -4.13 -26.95
C THR A 358 7.78 -4.66 -25.63
N ASN A 359 7.26 -3.79 -24.76
CA ASN A 359 6.95 -4.14 -23.38
C ASN A 359 5.75 -3.37 -22.81
N LEU A 360 4.81 -2.94 -23.66
CA LEU A 360 3.58 -2.31 -23.19
C LEU A 360 2.74 -3.34 -22.41
N ARG A 361 2.66 -3.17 -21.09
CA ARG A 361 1.87 -4.00 -20.18
C ARG A 361 1.00 -3.10 -19.31
N LYS A 362 -0.23 -2.86 -19.75
CA LYS A 362 -1.20 -1.99 -19.06
C LYS A 362 -2.24 -2.84 -18.31
N LEU A 363 -2.50 -2.45 -17.06
CA LEU A 363 -3.66 -2.85 -16.28
C LEU A 363 -4.49 -1.62 -15.91
N SER A 364 -5.71 -1.51 -16.43
CA SER A 364 -6.69 -0.50 -16.00
C SER A 364 -7.62 -1.08 -14.95
N VAL A 365 -7.56 -0.54 -13.73
CA VAL A 365 -8.48 -0.89 -12.64
C VAL A 365 -9.52 0.21 -12.50
N GLN A 366 -10.80 -0.18 -12.56
CA GLN A 366 -11.92 0.76 -12.60
C GLN A 366 -12.96 0.42 -11.53
N VAL A 367 -13.15 1.31 -10.56
CA VAL A 367 -14.23 1.22 -9.58
C VAL A 367 -15.28 2.26 -9.95
N ILE A 368 -16.44 1.80 -10.41
CA ILE A 368 -17.48 2.63 -11.02
C ILE A 368 -18.47 3.10 -9.98
N GLY A 369 -18.64 4.42 -9.84
CA GLY A 369 -19.64 5.00 -8.95
C GLY A 369 -21.08 4.66 -9.36
N ASN A 370 -22.03 4.99 -8.50
CA ASN A 370 -23.45 4.82 -8.77
C ASN A 370 -24.06 6.12 -9.34
N LYS A 371 -24.59 6.08 -10.58
CA LYS A 371 -25.25 7.25 -11.20
C LYS A 371 -26.57 7.61 -10.52
N ASP A 372 -27.28 6.61 -10.00
CA ASP A 372 -28.63 6.77 -9.48
C ASP A 372 -28.66 7.26 -8.03
N ALA A 373 -27.52 7.28 -7.34
CA ALA A 373 -27.38 7.84 -5.98
C ALA A 373 -27.85 9.31 -5.91
N VAL A 374 -27.57 10.12 -6.93
CA VAL A 374 -28.00 11.52 -7.00
C VAL A 374 -29.52 11.65 -7.22
N ARG A 375 -30.13 10.68 -7.93
CA ARG A 375 -31.59 10.65 -8.13
C ARG A 375 -32.30 10.34 -6.83
N SER A 376 -31.80 9.36 -6.06
CA SER A 376 -32.36 8.97 -4.77
C SER A 376 -32.28 10.11 -3.73
N LYS A 377 -31.14 10.80 -3.62
CA LYS A 377 -30.99 11.96 -2.71
C LYS A 377 -31.84 13.17 -3.13
N ARG A 378 -32.12 13.35 -4.43
CA ARG A 378 -33.02 14.40 -4.92
C ARG A 378 -34.51 14.08 -4.75
N SER A 379 -34.91 12.81 -4.79
CA SER A 379 -36.28 12.41 -4.44
C SER A 379 -36.49 12.48 -2.93
N ALA A 380 -35.54 11.99 -2.13
CA ALA A 380 -35.61 12.07 -0.66
C ALA A 380 -35.69 13.53 -0.17
N LYS A 381 -34.87 14.44 -0.71
CA LYS A 381 -34.97 15.87 -0.40
C LYS A 381 -36.28 16.52 -0.85
N ARG A 382 -36.89 16.08 -1.96
CA ARG A 382 -38.21 16.58 -2.41
C ARG A 382 -39.36 16.08 -1.54
N ASP A 383 -39.22 14.89 -0.98
CA ASP A 383 -40.20 14.30 -0.07
C ASP A 383 -40.06 14.88 1.36
N GLU A 384 -38.84 15.24 1.78
CA GLU A 384 -38.56 15.99 3.02
C GLU A 384 -38.97 17.47 2.92
N GLU A 385 -38.74 18.14 1.77
CA GLU A 385 -39.20 19.53 1.54
C GLU A 385 -40.74 19.63 1.44
N ASN A 386 -41.44 18.52 1.17
CA ASN A 386 -42.91 18.47 1.20
C ASN A 386 -43.48 18.10 2.59
N SER A 387 -42.62 17.82 3.59
CA SER A 387 -43.08 17.34 4.90
C SER A 387 -42.55 18.12 6.12
N ASN A 388 -41.66 19.11 5.97
CA ASN A 388 -41.22 19.94 7.10
C ASN A 388 -41.03 21.42 6.73
N GLU A 389 -42.06 22.24 7.00
CA GLU A 389 -41.87 23.63 7.45
C GLU A 389 -41.60 23.58 8.97
N ASP A 390 -40.32 23.61 9.36
CA ASP A 390 -39.80 24.34 10.53
C ASP A 390 -38.47 23.75 11.02
N SER A 391 -37.65 24.64 11.59
CA SER A 391 -36.43 24.39 12.38
C SER A 391 -35.10 24.21 11.63
N ALA A 392 -34.38 25.33 11.54
CA ALA A 392 -32.94 25.38 11.27
C ALA A 392 -32.10 25.02 12.51
N GLY A 393 -31.01 24.28 12.29
CA GLY A 393 -29.80 24.35 13.11
C GLY A 393 -29.31 23.04 13.71
N SER A 394 -28.14 22.58 13.25
CA SER A 394 -26.97 22.20 14.06
C SER A 394 -26.04 21.28 13.26
N SER A 395 -24.90 21.80 12.80
CA SER A 395 -23.85 21.04 12.13
C SER A 395 -22.81 20.55 13.14
N GLY A 396 -22.72 19.24 13.34
CA GLY A 396 -21.62 18.61 14.08
C GLY A 396 -21.99 17.24 14.64
N SER A 397 -21.51 16.17 13.96
CA SER A 397 -21.53 14.72 14.31
C SER A 397 -22.18 13.77 13.29
N GLU A 398 -22.51 14.22 12.07
CA GLU A 398 -23.22 13.39 11.08
C GLU A 398 -22.38 12.22 10.49
N SER A 399 -21.05 12.23 10.55
CA SER A 399 -20.24 11.24 9.80
C SER A 399 -20.13 9.85 10.46
N GLU A 400 -20.19 9.74 11.79
CA GLU A 400 -20.03 8.43 12.47
C GLU A 400 -21.35 7.65 12.56
N VAL A 401 -22.49 8.35 12.66
CA VAL A 401 -23.83 7.74 12.67
C VAL A 401 -24.16 7.17 11.29
N ASP A 402 -23.81 7.89 10.22
CA ASP A 402 -24.02 7.48 8.83
C ASP A 402 -23.23 6.20 8.48
N ASP A 403 -21.97 6.11 8.91
CA ASP A 403 -21.13 4.92 8.68
C ASP A 403 -21.64 3.67 9.41
N GLU A 404 -22.23 3.81 10.61
CA GLU A 404 -22.79 2.69 11.37
C GLU A 404 -24.12 2.19 10.79
N GLU A 405 -25.01 3.09 10.39
CA GLU A 405 -26.24 2.74 9.68
C GLU A 405 -25.93 2.07 8.33
N LEU A 406 -24.97 2.63 7.58
CA LEU A 406 -24.52 2.07 6.30
C LEU A 406 -23.89 0.67 6.49
N PHE A 407 -23.10 0.47 7.55
CA PHE A 407 -22.57 -0.85 7.90
C PHE A 407 -23.71 -1.83 8.15
N ASN A 408 -24.68 -1.48 8.98
CA ASN A 408 -25.81 -2.36 9.30
C ASN A 408 -26.66 -2.70 8.06
N ALA A 409 -26.80 -1.76 7.13
CA ALA A 409 -27.56 -1.95 5.88
C ALA A 409 -26.85 -2.84 4.84
N LEU A 410 -25.51 -2.74 4.75
CA LEU A 410 -24.72 -3.35 3.66
C LEU A 410 -23.85 -4.54 4.11
N ALA A 411 -23.61 -4.74 5.40
CA ALA A 411 -22.64 -5.71 5.90
C ALA A 411 -22.85 -7.14 5.38
N SER A 412 -24.10 -7.59 5.28
CA SER A 412 -24.42 -8.94 4.81
C SER A 412 -24.43 -9.09 3.27
N LYS A 413 -24.33 -7.97 2.53
CA LYS A 413 -24.53 -7.92 1.07
C LYS A 413 -23.25 -7.59 0.29
N LEU A 414 -22.15 -7.26 0.97
CA LEU A 414 -20.89 -6.87 0.31
C LEU A 414 -20.35 -8.00 -0.54
N ASP A 415 -20.23 -7.72 -1.82
CA ASP A 415 -19.66 -8.63 -2.79
C ASP A 415 -18.99 -7.83 -3.91
N VAL A 416 -17.73 -8.15 -4.20
CA VAL A 416 -17.03 -7.52 -5.32
C VAL A 416 -17.30 -8.35 -6.56
N ARG A 417 -18.14 -7.81 -7.45
CA ARG A 417 -18.46 -8.44 -8.73
C ARG A 417 -17.78 -7.70 -9.87
N PHE A 418 -16.97 -8.45 -10.62
CA PHE A 418 -16.31 -7.91 -11.80
C PHE A 418 -17.26 -7.92 -13.00
N ILE A 419 -17.24 -6.83 -13.76
CA ILE A 419 -18.18 -6.56 -14.84
C ILE A 419 -17.46 -6.84 -16.16
N PRO A 420 -17.98 -7.74 -17.02
CA PRO A 420 -17.43 -7.92 -18.36
C PRO A 420 -17.66 -6.67 -19.21
N LYS A 421 -16.78 -6.43 -20.17
CA LYS A 421 -17.03 -5.49 -21.26
C LYS A 421 -17.46 -6.34 -22.46
N ASP A 422 -18.66 -6.09 -22.97
CA ASP A 422 -19.24 -6.90 -24.04
C ASP A 422 -18.27 -7.04 -25.23
N GLY A 423 -17.91 -8.29 -25.54
CA GLY A 423 -17.02 -8.64 -26.66
C GLY A 423 -15.52 -8.39 -26.46
N ASP A 424 -15.06 -8.02 -25.26
CA ASP A 424 -13.65 -7.71 -25.00
C ASP A 424 -12.94 -8.78 -24.16
N ALA A 425 -12.21 -9.68 -24.83
CA ALA A 425 -11.43 -10.75 -24.22
C ALA A 425 -10.30 -10.26 -23.30
N THR A 426 -9.96 -8.95 -23.31
CA THR A 426 -8.96 -8.38 -22.41
C THR A 426 -9.50 -8.02 -21.03
N THR A 427 -10.82 -8.18 -20.82
CA THR A 427 -11.46 -7.88 -19.54
C THR A 427 -11.33 -9.05 -18.57
N ILE A 428 -10.69 -8.78 -17.43
CA ILE A 428 -10.53 -9.70 -16.31
C ILE A 428 -11.85 -9.73 -15.53
N VAL A 429 -12.45 -10.91 -15.45
CA VAL A 429 -13.65 -11.17 -14.62
C VAL A 429 -13.38 -12.14 -13.48
N ASP A 430 -12.26 -12.86 -13.52
CA ASP A 430 -11.75 -13.71 -12.45
C ASP A 430 -10.24 -13.51 -12.32
N ILE A 431 -9.80 -13.01 -11.17
CA ILE A 431 -8.38 -12.72 -10.89
C ILE A 431 -7.56 -14.01 -10.79
N LYS A 432 -8.13 -15.09 -10.26
CA LYS A 432 -7.44 -16.35 -10.08
C LYS A 432 -7.19 -17.02 -11.43
N ASP A 433 -8.22 -17.08 -12.28
CA ASP A 433 -8.12 -17.58 -13.65
C ASP A 433 -7.10 -16.76 -14.47
N PHE A 434 -7.18 -15.43 -14.41
CA PHE A 434 -6.25 -14.55 -15.10
C PHE A 434 -4.79 -14.79 -14.70
N LYS A 435 -4.52 -15.10 -13.43
CA LYS A 435 -3.15 -15.30 -12.92
C LYS A 435 -2.61 -16.72 -13.10
N GLU A 436 -3.46 -17.72 -13.35
CA GLU A 436 -3.10 -19.15 -13.24
C GLU A 436 -1.89 -19.54 -14.08
N ASN A 437 -1.74 -18.94 -15.26
CA ASN A 437 -0.67 -19.26 -16.22
C ASN A 437 0.29 -18.10 -16.47
N LEU A 438 0.25 -17.04 -15.66
CA LEU A 438 1.15 -15.91 -15.82
C LEU A 438 2.52 -16.20 -15.23
N HIS A 439 3.53 -15.67 -15.88
CA HIS A 439 4.89 -15.72 -15.37
C HIS A 439 4.98 -14.91 -14.07
N ILE A 440 5.71 -15.45 -13.09
CA ILE A 440 6.01 -14.76 -11.84
C ILE A 440 7.47 -14.35 -11.92
N TYR A 441 7.74 -13.06 -11.74
CA TYR A 441 9.11 -12.56 -11.76
C TYR A 441 9.94 -13.26 -10.67
N PRO A 442 11.24 -13.52 -10.94
CA PRO A 442 12.14 -14.05 -9.93
C PRO A 442 12.32 -13.05 -8.79
N ILE A 443 12.75 -13.54 -7.63
CA ILE A 443 13.06 -12.66 -6.50
C ILE A 443 14.33 -11.90 -6.82
N THR A 444 14.25 -10.57 -6.76
CA THR A 444 15.40 -9.67 -6.89
C THR A 444 16.09 -9.56 -5.53
N LYS A 445 16.69 -10.64 -5.01
CA LYS A 445 17.52 -10.53 -3.79
C LYS A 445 18.88 -9.99 -4.18
N THR A 446 19.29 -8.86 -3.60
CA THR A 446 20.72 -8.52 -3.58
C THR A 446 21.38 -9.53 -2.66
N LYS A 447 22.23 -10.42 -3.18
CA LYS A 447 23.07 -11.26 -2.32
C LYS A 447 24.01 -10.31 -1.59
N LEU A 448 23.97 -10.31 -0.25
CA LEU A 448 25.06 -9.75 0.54
C LEU A 448 26.32 -10.51 0.13
N GLU A 449 27.22 -9.86 -0.60
CA GLU A 449 28.52 -10.45 -0.89
C GLU A 449 29.22 -10.66 0.46
N ASN A 450 29.46 -11.93 0.81
CA ASN A 450 30.27 -12.28 1.97
C ASN A 450 31.69 -11.73 1.76
N GLY A 451 31.93 -10.55 2.33
CA GLY A 451 33.26 -10.01 2.54
C GLY A 451 33.59 -8.78 1.71
N THR A 452 34.20 -7.82 2.40
CA THR A 452 34.94 -6.66 1.88
C THR A 452 34.15 -5.46 1.38
N GLU A 453 33.36 -4.86 2.27
CA GLU A 453 33.50 -3.43 2.61
C GLU A 453 32.81 -3.16 3.95
N ARG A 454 33.61 -2.84 4.98
CA ARG A 454 33.12 -2.43 6.31
C ARG A 454 32.42 -1.07 6.19
N SER A 455 31.13 -1.08 5.88
CA SER A 455 30.24 0.00 6.32
C SER A 455 29.92 -0.25 7.80
N GLN A 456 29.66 0.80 8.58
CA GLN A 456 29.38 0.74 10.02
C GLN A 456 28.04 0.06 10.38
N MET A 457 27.46 -0.71 9.47
CA MET A 457 26.28 -1.54 9.69
C MET A 457 26.67 -3.01 9.57
N GLU A 458 26.80 -3.68 10.71
CA GLU A 458 26.72 -5.14 10.73
C GLU A 458 25.26 -5.55 10.63
N ILE A 459 24.90 -6.14 9.50
CA ILE A 459 23.63 -6.84 9.34
C ILE A 459 23.84 -8.24 9.88
N ILE A 460 23.27 -8.51 11.04
CA ILE A 460 23.27 -9.84 11.65
C ILE A 460 22.09 -10.60 11.03
N GLU A 461 22.33 -11.29 9.92
CA GLU A 461 21.47 -12.39 9.47
C GLU A 461 21.85 -13.64 10.28
N GLU A 462 21.26 -13.82 11.47
CA GLU A 462 21.36 -15.11 12.17
C GLU A 462 20.44 -16.13 11.47
N CYS A 463 21.06 -17.13 10.84
CA CYS A 463 20.46 -18.17 10.00
C CYS A 463 19.54 -19.16 10.73
#